data_AF-A0A9W6W3K8-F1
#
_entry.id   AF-A0A9W6W3K8-F1
#
_cell.length_a   1.000
_cell.length_b   1.000
_cell.length_c   1.000
_cell.angle_alpha   90.00
_cell.angle_beta   90.00
_cell.angle_gamma   90.00
#
_symmetry.space_group_name_H-M   'P 1'
#
loop_
_entity.id
_entity.type
_entity.pdbx_description
1 polymer ?
#
loop_
_entity_poly.entity_id
_entity_poly.type
_entity_poly.pdbx_seq_one_letter_code
_entity_poly.pdbx_strand_id
1 'polypeptide(L)'
;MLMTGLAISTPTSPPAVADTRTGRPVSPDSRHRIGSITKTLTATAVLQQVAKGRIALDAPIGRYLPDLVPGERGRQITVRMPGAKWAYSNTNYVLAGLLPEKVTGEPAATYITEHVIRPAGLRHTYFPGTNPYIAGPRSRAYYPLYGLVDPPAEHSVGARSRTG
;
A
#
# COMPACT_ATOMS: atom_id res chain seq x y z
N MET A 1 -35.11 -4.11 -38.71
CA MET A 1 -35.42 -2.74 -39.16
C MET A 1 -35.41 -1.87 -37.90
N LEU A 2 -34.20 -1.49 -37.44
CA LEU A 2 -33.60 -0.13 -37.50
C LEU A 2 -34.41 0.85 -36.62
N MET A 3 -33.89 1.37 -35.50
CA MET A 3 -32.83 2.38 -35.45
C MET A 3 -32.35 2.63 -33.99
N THR A 4 -31.02 2.74 -33.82
CA THR A 4 -30.25 3.72 -33.00
C THR A 4 -30.85 4.21 -31.65
N GLY A 5 -30.17 4.11 -30.50
CA GLY A 5 -28.81 4.59 -30.24
C GLY A 5 -28.87 5.92 -29.48
N LEU A 6 -28.82 5.88 -28.15
CA LEU A 6 -28.57 7.07 -27.33
C LEU A 6 -27.56 6.72 -26.21
N ALA A 7 -26.29 6.89 -26.53
CA ALA A 7 -25.24 7.00 -25.54
C ALA A 7 -25.13 8.46 -25.14
N ILE A 8 -25.45 8.79 -23.87
CA ILE A 8 -25.04 10.07 -23.30
C ILE A 8 -23.55 9.93 -22.99
N SER A 9 -22.73 10.37 -23.95
CA SER A 9 -21.32 10.66 -23.74
C SER A 9 -21.22 12.11 -23.29
N THR A 10 -20.90 12.34 -22.03
CA THR A 10 -20.17 13.55 -21.65
C THR A 10 -18.98 13.15 -20.78
N PRO A 11 -17.76 13.32 -21.29
CA PRO A 11 -16.66 13.67 -20.42
C PRO A 11 -16.17 15.03 -20.88
N THR A 12 -16.68 16.11 -20.28
CA THR A 12 -16.00 17.42 -20.42
C THR A 12 -14.90 17.61 -19.39
N SER A 13 -14.45 16.54 -18.74
CA SER A 13 -13.12 16.51 -18.14
C SER A 13 -12.13 16.00 -19.19
N PRO A 14 -11.05 16.74 -19.50
CA PRO A 14 -9.98 16.17 -20.30
C PRO A 14 -9.53 14.84 -19.66
N PRO A 15 -9.16 13.82 -20.45
CA PRO A 15 -8.72 12.55 -19.92
C PRO A 15 -7.61 12.80 -18.89
N ALA A 16 -7.69 12.10 -17.75
CA ALA A 16 -6.67 12.24 -16.71
C ALA A 16 -5.28 12.00 -17.32
N VAL A 17 -4.34 12.90 -17.02
CA VAL A 17 -2.96 12.82 -17.53
C VAL A 17 -2.07 12.12 -16.52
N ALA A 18 -1.29 11.15 -17.00
CA ALA A 18 -0.27 10.45 -16.22
C ALA A 18 1.05 11.23 -16.13
N ASP A 19 1.24 12.24 -16.98
CA ASP A 19 2.35 13.19 -16.93
C ASP A 19 1.88 14.54 -17.47
N THR A 20 1.75 15.54 -16.59
CA THR A 20 1.28 16.88 -16.93
C THR A 20 2.24 17.63 -17.85
N ARG A 21 3.54 17.27 -17.87
CA ARG A 21 4.55 17.90 -18.73
C ARG A 21 4.46 17.41 -20.16
N THR A 22 4.16 16.13 -20.37
CA THR A 22 4.10 15.51 -21.70
C THR A 22 2.68 15.36 -22.25
N GLY A 23 1.67 15.60 -21.42
CA GLY A 23 0.26 15.37 -21.77
C GLY A 23 -0.09 13.88 -21.90
N ARG A 24 0.81 12.96 -21.51
CA ARG A 24 0.59 11.52 -21.66
C ARG A 24 -0.66 11.11 -20.87
N PRO A 25 -1.64 10.42 -21.48
CA PRO A 25 -2.85 10.01 -20.78
C PRO A 25 -2.56 8.91 -19.75
N VAL A 26 -3.41 8.84 -18.72
CA VAL A 26 -3.49 7.68 -17.82
C VAL A 26 -3.99 6.48 -18.61
N SER A 27 -3.25 5.38 -18.53
CA SER A 27 -3.69 4.06 -19.00
C SER A 27 -4.23 3.24 -17.82
N PRO A 28 -5.23 2.36 -18.02
CA PRO A 28 -5.67 1.39 -17.01
C PRO A 28 -4.54 0.54 -16.41
N ASP A 29 -3.46 0.31 -17.16
CA ASP A 29 -2.29 -0.45 -16.71
C ASP A 29 -1.26 0.40 -15.94
N SER A 30 -1.54 1.69 -15.74
CA SER A 30 -0.60 2.61 -15.08
C SER A 30 -0.51 2.32 -13.59
N ARG A 31 0.68 1.90 -13.17
CA ARG A 31 0.98 1.62 -11.77
C ARG A 31 1.19 2.90 -10.96
N HIS A 32 0.82 2.86 -9.70
CA HIS A 32 0.97 3.95 -8.75
C HIS A 32 1.18 3.40 -7.33
N ARG A 33 1.70 4.23 -6.42
CA ARG A 33 1.83 3.86 -5.00
C ARG A 33 0.44 3.89 -4.34
N ILE A 34 0.03 2.79 -3.74
CA ILE A 34 -1.30 2.64 -3.13
C ILE A 34 -1.37 3.13 -1.67
N GLY A 35 -0.25 3.56 -1.10
CA GLY A 35 -0.17 4.10 0.25
C GLY A 35 -0.80 3.18 1.30
N SER A 36 -1.72 3.72 2.09
CA SER A 36 -2.36 3.01 3.20
C SER A 36 -3.28 1.87 2.79
N ILE A 37 -3.61 1.68 1.51
CA ILE A 37 -4.32 0.48 1.05
C ILE A 37 -3.49 -0.79 1.38
N THR A 38 -2.17 -0.66 1.45
CA THR A 38 -1.25 -1.73 1.90
C THR A 38 -1.65 -2.33 3.26
N LYS A 39 -2.27 -1.53 4.14
CA LYS A 39 -2.73 -1.98 5.47
C LYS A 39 -3.71 -3.14 5.39
N THR A 40 -4.56 -3.18 4.36
CA THR A 40 -5.49 -4.28 4.13
C THR A 40 -4.75 -5.57 3.80
N LEU A 41 -3.69 -5.51 2.99
CA LEU A 41 -2.86 -6.68 2.67
C LEU A 41 -2.12 -7.19 3.91
N THR A 42 -1.57 -6.29 4.71
CA THR A 42 -0.94 -6.63 6.01
C THR A 42 -1.93 -7.27 6.97
N ALA A 43 -3.14 -6.71 7.10
CA ALA A 43 -4.19 -7.29 7.94
C ALA A 43 -4.58 -8.70 7.48
N THR A 44 -4.72 -8.92 6.17
CA THR A 44 -4.98 -10.26 5.62
C THR A 44 -3.88 -11.26 6.01
N ALA A 45 -2.60 -10.88 5.90
CA ALA A 45 -1.49 -11.75 6.29
C ALA A 45 -1.53 -12.10 7.78
N VAL A 46 -1.87 -11.14 8.66
CA VAL A 46 -2.07 -11.39 10.10
C VAL A 46 -3.24 -12.35 10.32
N LEU A 47 -4.38 -12.11 9.69
CA LEU A 47 -5.58 -12.95 9.83
C LEU A 47 -5.36 -14.37 9.30
N GLN A 48 -4.55 -14.56 8.26
CA GLN A 48 -4.13 -15.89 7.81
C GLN A 48 -3.35 -16.64 8.91
N GLN A 49 -2.51 -15.96 9.69
CA GLN A 49 -1.82 -16.60 10.83
C GLN A 49 -2.75 -16.85 12.02
N VAL A 50 -3.79 -16.02 12.19
CA VAL A 50 -4.85 -16.27 13.17
C VAL A 50 -5.63 -17.53 12.82
N ALA A 51 -6.03 -17.67 11.56
CA ALA A 51 -6.70 -18.88 11.07
C ALA A 51 -5.85 -20.14 11.25
N LYS A 52 -4.51 -20.02 11.18
CA LYS A 52 -3.54 -21.11 11.43
C LYS A 52 -3.25 -21.34 12.92
N GLY A 53 -3.88 -20.61 13.83
CA GLY A 53 -3.66 -20.70 15.27
C GLY A 53 -2.28 -20.18 15.75
N ARG A 54 -1.50 -19.53 14.89
CA ARG A 54 -0.16 -19.02 15.22
C ARG A 54 -0.23 -17.65 15.92
N ILE A 55 -1.27 -16.87 15.61
CA ILE A 55 -1.53 -15.56 16.22
C ILE A 55 -2.89 -15.59 16.90
N ALA A 56 -2.98 -15.06 18.12
CA ALA A 56 -4.25 -14.77 18.78
C ALA A 56 -4.44 -13.25 18.83
N LEU A 57 -5.59 -12.76 18.38
CA LEU A 57 -5.89 -11.32 18.32
C LEU A 57 -5.92 -10.66 19.71
N ASP A 58 -6.31 -11.43 20.73
CA ASP A 58 -6.41 -11.00 22.12
C ASP A 58 -5.11 -11.21 22.91
N ALA A 59 -4.13 -11.90 22.34
CA ALA A 59 -2.86 -12.07 23.02
C ALA A 59 -2.08 -10.75 23.09
N PRO A 60 -1.32 -10.53 24.18
CA PRO A 60 -0.42 -9.38 24.28
C PRO A 60 0.59 -9.37 23.14
N ILE A 61 0.86 -8.21 22.56
CA ILE A 61 1.80 -8.04 21.44
C ILE A 61 3.22 -8.42 21.84
N GLY A 62 3.59 -8.20 23.11
CA GLY A 62 4.88 -8.60 23.68
C GLY A 62 5.12 -10.10 23.66
N ARG A 63 4.08 -10.94 23.53
CA ARG A 63 4.22 -12.39 23.29
C ARG A 63 4.98 -12.68 21.99
N TYR A 64 4.77 -11.85 20.97
CA TYR A 64 5.36 -12.02 19.65
C TYR A 64 6.58 -11.14 19.46
N LEU A 65 6.53 -9.89 19.94
CA LEU A 65 7.57 -8.88 19.72
C LEU A 65 8.18 -8.38 21.04
N PRO A 66 8.74 -9.26 21.89
CA PRO A 66 9.21 -8.88 23.23
C PRO A 66 10.34 -7.85 23.21
N ASP A 67 11.20 -7.89 22.18
CA ASP A 67 12.34 -6.98 22.05
C ASP A 67 11.93 -5.58 21.59
N LEU A 68 10.81 -5.46 20.87
CA LEU A 68 10.30 -4.19 20.32
C LEU A 68 9.26 -3.53 21.22
N VAL A 69 8.46 -4.33 21.92
CA VAL A 69 7.44 -3.84 22.86
C VAL A 69 7.61 -4.58 24.19
N PRO A 70 8.69 -4.28 24.95
CA PRO A 70 8.98 -4.95 26.20
C PRO A 70 8.09 -4.48 27.36
N GLY A 71 8.16 -5.22 28.46
CA GLY A 71 7.63 -4.80 29.75
C GLY A 71 6.10 -4.69 29.79
N GLU A 72 5.61 -3.77 30.63
CA GLU A 72 4.18 -3.62 30.90
C GLU A 72 3.38 -3.24 29.66
N ARG A 73 3.95 -2.40 28.80
CA ARG A 73 3.31 -2.00 27.55
C ARG A 73 3.05 -3.19 26.62
N GLY A 74 4.02 -4.10 26.52
CA GLY A 74 3.89 -5.33 25.73
C GLY A 74 2.84 -6.29 26.26
N ARG A 75 2.58 -6.25 27.59
CA ARG A 75 1.56 -7.05 28.27
C ARG A 75 0.15 -6.49 28.10
N GLN A 76 0.01 -5.17 27.99
CA GLN A 76 -1.29 -4.50 27.92
C GLN A 76 -1.85 -4.37 26.50
N ILE A 77 -0.98 -4.11 25.51
CA ILE A 77 -1.41 -3.95 24.12
C ILE A 77 -1.61 -5.33 23.50
N THR A 78 -2.83 -5.65 23.04
CA THR A 78 -3.07 -6.90 22.32
C THR A 78 -2.81 -6.77 20.82
N VAL A 79 -2.79 -7.88 20.09
CA VAL A 79 -2.60 -7.88 18.62
C VAL A 79 -3.68 -7.08 17.87
N ARG A 80 -4.93 -7.07 18.35
CA ARG A 80 -5.99 -6.19 17.78
C ARG A 80 -5.77 -4.70 18.11
N MET A 81 -4.75 -4.39 18.92
CA MET A 81 -4.36 -3.05 19.38
C MET A 81 -5.54 -2.21 19.91
N PRO A 82 -6.29 -2.71 20.90
CA PRO A 82 -7.38 -1.99 21.50
C PRO A 82 -6.77 -0.90 22.39
N GLY A 83 -6.97 0.37 22.02
CA GLY A 83 -6.72 1.51 22.89
C GLY A 83 -8.00 1.97 23.58
N ALA A 84 -7.87 2.81 24.61
CA ALA A 84 -9.02 3.46 25.26
C ALA A 84 -9.84 4.34 24.28
N LYS A 85 -9.22 4.76 23.18
CA LYS A 85 -9.85 5.51 22.08
C LYS A 85 -9.26 5.04 20.75
N TRP A 86 -10.05 5.10 19.69
CA TRP A 86 -9.57 4.83 18.34
C TRP A 86 -8.69 5.98 17.85
N ALA A 87 -7.53 5.64 17.28
CA ALA A 87 -6.65 6.59 16.62
C ALA A 87 -5.95 5.90 15.45
N TYR A 88 -5.88 6.57 14.31
CA TYR A 88 -5.12 6.10 13.17
C TYR A 88 -3.62 6.09 13.50
N SER A 89 -2.95 4.96 13.29
CA SER A 89 -1.53 4.79 13.59
C SER A 89 -0.82 4.00 12.50
N ASN A 90 0.11 4.63 11.79
CA ASN A 90 1.00 3.93 10.87
C ASN A 90 1.91 2.96 11.64
N THR A 91 2.38 3.35 12.83
CA THR A 91 3.23 2.52 13.69
C THR A 91 2.58 1.20 14.05
N ASN A 92 1.26 1.20 14.30
CA ASN A 92 0.50 -0.02 14.57
C ASN A 92 0.59 -1.01 13.40
N TYR A 93 0.56 -0.52 12.17
CA TYR A 93 0.67 -1.36 10.98
C TYR A 93 2.11 -1.78 10.66
N VAL A 94 3.11 -1.01 11.07
CA VAL A 94 4.51 -1.47 11.04
C VAL A 94 4.67 -2.67 11.97
N LEU A 95 4.18 -2.57 13.21
CA LEU A 95 4.21 -3.68 14.18
C LEU A 95 3.39 -4.88 13.68
N ALA A 96 2.22 -4.66 13.09
CA ALA A 96 1.41 -5.73 12.51
C ALA A 96 2.12 -6.45 11.36
N GLY A 97 2.90 -5.73 10.54
CA GLY A 97 3.72 -6.32 9.48
C GLY A 97 4.80 -7.26 9.99
N LEU A 98 5.34 -7.01 11.20
CA LEU A 98 6.36 -7.88 11.81
C LEU A 98 5.78 -9.17 12.39
N LEU A 99 4.47 -9.24 12.61
CA LEU A 99 3.84 -10.42 13.22
C LEU A 99 3.89 -11.67 12.34
N PRO A 100 3.47 -11.64 11.05
CA PRO A 100 3.66 -12.77 10.14
C PRO A 100 5.12 -13.19 10.05
N GLU A 101 6.05 -12.24 9.98
CA GLU A 101 7.48 -12.53 9.91
C GLU A 101 7.96 -13.27 11.16
N LYS A 102 7.57 -12.81 12.35
CA LYS A 102 7.96 -13.46 13.59
C LYS A 102 7.48 -14.92 13.69
N VAL A 103 6.25 -15.20 13.25
CA VAL A 103 5.64 -16.54 13.41
C VAL A 103 5.90 -17.49 12.25
N THR A 104 6.47 -17.00 11.15
CA THR A 104 6.79 -17.80 9.96
C THR A 104 8.29 -17.90 9.67
N GLY A 105 9.07 -16.90 10.09
CA GLY A 105 10.47 -16.73 9.68
C GLY A 105 10.63 -16.09 8.29
N GLU A 106 9.54 -15.84 7.56
CA GLU A 106 9.59 -15.23 6.24
C GLU A 106 9.45 -13.71 6.32
N PRO A 107 10.25 -12.92 5.58
CA PRO A 107 10.08 -11.47 5.54
C PRO A 107 8.64 -11.08 5.17
N ALA A 108 8.08 -10.09 5.86
CA ALA A 108 6.67 -9.71 5.69
C ALA A 108 6.25 -9.42 4.23
N ALA A 109 7.12 -8.73 3.47
CA ALA A 109 6.88 -8.43 2.06
C ALA A 109 6.85 -9.70 1.20
N THR A 110 7.70 -10.67 1.49
CA THR A 110 7.71 -12.00 0.85
C THR A 110 6.42 -12.73 1.19
N TYR A 111 6.06 -12.81 2.47
CA TYR A 111 4.85 -13.48 2.92
C TYR A 111 3.59 -12.93 2.22
N ILE A 112 3.43 -11.61 2.20
CA ILE A 112 2.29 -10.95 1.55
C ILE A 112 2.31 -11.22 0.03
N THR A 113 3.49 -11.21 -0.59
CA THR A 113 3.62 -11.50 -2.03
C THR A 113 3.16 -12.91 -2.36
N GLU A 114 3.66 -13.91 -1.63
CA GLU A 114 3.40 -15.32 -1.90
C GLU A 114 2.02 -15.79 -1.47
N HIS A 115 1.49 -15.27 -0.36
CA HIS A 115 0.29 -15.79 0.27
C HIS A 115 -0.95 -14.90 0.14
N VAL A 116 -0.79 -13.67 -0.36
CA VAL A 116 -1.91 -12.73 -0.57
C VAL A 116 -1.96 -12.24 -2.01
N ILE A 117 -0.89 -11.64 -2.52
CA ILE A 117 -0.86 -10.99 -3.84
C ILE A 117 -0.95 -12.02 -4.97
N ARG A 118 -0.07 -13.03 -4.99
CA ARG A 118 -0.04 -14.04 -6.04
C ARG A 118 -1.32 -14.88 -6.09
N PRO A 119 -1.84 -15.41 -4.96
CA PRO A 119 -3.08 -16.19 -4.97
C PRO A 119 -4.31 -15.37 -5.38
N ALA A 120 -4.32 -14.06 -5.10
CA ALA A 120 -5.37 -13.15 -5.54
C ALA A 120 -5.24 -12.72 -7.02
N GLY A 121 -4.24 -13.22 -7.76
CA GLY A 121 -4.03 -12.90 -9.18
C GLY A 121 -3.56 -11.46 -9.44
N LEU A 122 -3.01 -10.77 -8.44
CA LEU A 122 -2.61 -9.35 -8.53
C LEU A 122 -1.24 -9.18 -9.21
N ARG A 123 -1.15 -9.53 -10.50
CA ARG A 123 0.10 -9.64 -11.30
C ARG A 123 0.92 -8.36 -11.45
N HIS A 124 0.35 -7.20 -11.14
CA HIS A 124 1.00 -5.90 -11.25
C HIS A 124 1.23 -5.20 -9.90
N THR A 125 1.07 -5.94 -8.80
CA THR A 125 1.26 -5.46 -7.42
C THR A 125 2.54 -6.05 -6.85
N TYR A 126 3.39 -5.21 -6.26
CA TYR A 126 4.65 -5.63 -5.66
C TYR A 126 5.14 -4.62 -4.61
N PHE A 127 6.01 -5.06 -3.71
CA PHE A 127 6.73 -4.18 -2.79
C PHE A 127 8.02 -3.69 -3.45
N PRO A 128 8.23 -2.38 -3.64
CA PRO A 128 9.42 -1.85 -4.30
C PRO A 128 10.67 -1.84 -3.39
N GLY A 129 10.52 -2.16 -2.10
CA GLY A 129 11.61 -2.05 -1.12
C GLY A 129 12.14 -0.62 -1.04
N THR A 130 13.47 -0.47 -1.06
CA THR A 130 14.15 0.83 -1.10
C THR A 130 14.25 1.42 -2.50
N ASN A 131 13.85 0.68 -3.56
CA ASN A 131 13.84 1.20 -4.91
C ASN A 131 12.79 2.31 -4.98
N PRO A 132 13.20 3.56 -5.25
CA PRO A 132 12.23 4.62 -5.24
C PRO A 132 11.37 4.52 -6.52
N TYR A 133 11.85 3.88 -7.60
CA TYR A 133 11.18 3.82 -8.90
C TYR A 133 10.03 2.79 -8.98
N ILE A 134 9.02 3.12 -9.79
CA ILE A 134 7.94 2.20 -10.18
C ILE A 134 8.29 1.55 -11.53
N ALA A 135 8.32 0.23 -11.57
CA ALA A 135 8.60 -0.56 -12.77
C ALA A 135 7.38 -0.59 -13.69
N GLY A 136 7.58 -0.50 -15.00
CA GLY A 136 6.52 -0.53 -16.01
C GLY A 136 5.80 0.81 -16.23
N PRO A 137 4.69 0.80 -16.98
CA PRO A 137 3.83 1.96 -17.17
C PRO A 137 3.35 2.49 -15.82
N ARG A 138 3.46 3.81 -15.61
CA ARG A 138 3.16 4.44 -14.32
C ARG A 138 2.55 5.82 -14.47
N SER A 139 1.77 6.21 -13.47
CA SER A 139 1.31 7.59 -13.33
C SER A 139 2.30 8.38 -12.48
N ARG A 140 2.55 9.63 -12.87
CA ARG A 140 3.32 10.55 -12.04
C ARG A 140 2.42 11.12 -10.94
N ALA A 141 2.86 10.98 -9.69
CA ALA A 141 2.40 11.74 -8.55
C ALA A 141 2.95 13.18 -8.60
N TYR A 142 2.03 14.12 -8.45
CA TYR A 142 2.27 15.54 -8.28
C TYR A 142 1.75 15.93 -6.89
N TYR A 143 2.56 16.66 -6.14
CA TYR A 143 2.15 17.21 -4.85
C TYR A 143 2.17 18.74 -4.97
N PRO A 144 1.01 19.41 -4.98
CA PRO A 144 0.99 20.84 -4.72
C PRO A 144 1.29 20.95 -3.23
N LEU A 145 2.50 21.36 -2.86
CA LEU A 145 2.93 21.49 -1.46
C LEU A 145 2.06 22.55 -0.75
N TYR A 146 0.85 22.19 -0.33
CA TYR A 146 -0.20 23.12 0.13
C TYR A 146 -0.44 24.31 -0.84
N GLY A 147 -0.32 24.09 -2.14
CA GLY A 147 -0.47 25.15 -3.16
C GLY A 147 0.73 26.10 -3.30
N LEU A 148 1.84 25.85 -2.58
CA LEU A 148 3.06 26.68 -2.64
C LEU A 148 3.94 26.42 -3.87
N VAL A 149 3.58 25.45 -4.71
CA VAL A 149 4.37 25.05 -5.88
C VAL A 149 3.46 25.02 -7.10
N ASP A 150 3.69 25.96 -8.01
CA ASP A 150 3.00 26.10 -9.29
C ASP A 150 4.03 26.28 -10.43
N PRO A 151 4.05 25.39 -11.45
CA PRO A 151 3.24 24.18 -11.55
C PRO A 151 3.64 23.11 -10.51
N PRO A 152 2.71 22.23 -10.09
CA PRO A 152 2.99 21.17 -9.13
C PRO A 152 4.25 20.38 -9.50
N ALA A 153 5.17 20.25 -8.55
CA ALA A 153 6.42 19.54 -8.81
C ALA A 153 6.18 18.02 -8.93
N GLU A 154 6.89 17.39 -9.86
CA GLU A 154 6.90 15.95 -10.02
C GLU A 154 7.69 15.29 -8.88
N HIS A 155 6.99 14.57 -8.00
CA HIS A 155 7.63 13.81 -6.91
C HIS A 155 7.59 12.30 -7.15
N SER A 156 7.42 11.92 -8.40
CA SER A 156 7.37 10.54 -8.88
C SER A 156 8.74 9.92 -9.01
N VAL A 157 9.64 10.22 -8.07
CA VAL A 157 10.97 9.67 -7.97
C VAL A 157 11.91 10.06 -9.13
N GLY A 158 12.99 10.76 -8.78
CA GLY A 158 14.24 10.88 -9.53
C GLY A 158 14.15 10.86 -11.05
N ALA A 159 14.04 12.02 -11.69
CA ALA A 159 14.25 12.09 -13.13
C ALA A 159 15.68 11.59 -13.44
N ARG A 160 15.83 10.46 -14.17
CA ARG A 160 17.05 10.25 -14.94
C ARG A 160 17.02 11.27 -16.08
N SER A 161 17.87 12.28 -16.03
CA SER A 161 18.36 12.91 -17.25
C SER A 161 19.08 11.84 -18.05
N ARG A 162 18.55 11.46 -19.21
CA ARG A 162 19.37 10.87 -20.26
C ARG A 162 20.05 12.03 -20.97
N THR A 163 21.28 12.31 -20.58
CA THR A 163 22.32 12.86 -21.45
C THR A 163 23.28 11.69 -21.65
N GLY A 164 23.48 11.16 -22.87
CA GLY A 164 23.77 11.91 -24.09
C GLY A 164 25.26 12.13 -24.08
#